data_AF-A0A7C1KDD1-F1
#
_entry.id   AF-A0A7C1KDD1-F1
#
_cell.length_a   1.000
_cell.length_b   1.000
_cell.length_c   1.000
_cell.angle_alpha   90.00
_cell.angle_beta   90.00
_cell.angle_gamma   90.00
#
_symmetry.space_group_name_H-M   'P 1'
#
loop_
_entity.id
_entity.type
_entity.pdbx_description
1 polymer ?
#
loop_
_entity_poly.entity_id
_entity_poly.type
_entity_poly.pdbx_seq_one_letter_code
_entity_poly.pdbx_strand_id
1 'polypeptide(L)'
;PVSGEQNVILAQFFYLLGLVFFFSIDGHHLLIAALAKSFEHIPPGAAVFKMNLAEIGARAFQGMFVTALRLAGPVIAIALVTDLALGLMVRMVPQINVFMLGFPLKIAAGLVALAVTVPLLGGVLARVFEGMVRDVTVLARGLGG
;
A
#
# COMPACT_ATOMS: atom_id res chain seq x y z
N PRO A 1 -10.02 -25.08 -3.91
CA PRO A 1 -9.03 -24.04 -3.52
C PRO A 1 -7.61 -24.62 -3.59
N VAL A 2 -7.08 -24.78 -4.80
CA VAL A 2 -5.76 -25.37 -5.06
C VAL A 2 -5.00 -24.38 -5.93
N SER A 3 -4.36 -23.42 -5.24
CA SER A 3 -3.32 -22.48 -5.68
C SER A 3 -3.57 -21.15 -4.97
N GLY A 4 -2.79 -20.87 -3.93
CA GLY A 4 -2.72 -19.55 -3.30
C GLY A 4 -2.05 -18.48 -4.21
N GLU A 5 -1.88 -18.77 -5.50
CA GLU A 5 -1.15 -17.94 -6.46
C GLU A 5 -1.99 -16.80 -7.04
N GLN A 6 -3.32 -16.87 -6.97
CA GLN A 6 -4.20 -15.95 -7.70
C GLN A 6 -4.09 -14.47 -7.27
N ASN A 7 -3.49 -14.18 -6.11
CA ASN A 7 -3.25 -12.81 -5.62
C ASN A 7 -1.78 -12.37 -5.60
N VAL A 8 -0.83 -13.25 -5.97
CA VAL A 8 0.60 -12.96 -5.78
C VAL A 8 1.15 -12.00 -6.84
N ILE A 9 0.64 -12.05 -8.07
CA ILE A 9 1.22 -11.30 -9.20
C ILE A 9 1.05 -9.78 -9.04
N LEU A 10 -0.17 -9.31 -8.73
CA LEU A 10 -0.44 -7.87 -8.56
C LEU A 10 0.24 -7.32 -7.31
N ALA A 11 0.21 -8.07 -6.21
CA ALA A 11 0.92 -7.70 -4.98
C ALA A 11 2.43 -7.58 -5.23
N GLN A 12 3.02 -8.55 -5.93
CA GLN A 12 4.43 -8.53 -6.32
C GLN A 12 4.74 -7.36 -7.26
N PHE A 13 3.88 -7.06 -8.23
CA PHE A 13 4.03 -5.92 -9.12
C PHE A 13 4.07 -4.61 -8.33
N PHE A 14 3.10 -4.37 -7.43
CA PHE A 14 3.08 -3.16 -6.61
C PHE A 14 4.27 -3.09 -5.65
N TYR A 15 4.72 -4.22 -5.10
CA TYR A 15 5.92 -4.27 -4.27
C TYR A 15 7.17 -3.84 -5.06
N LEU A 16 7.39 -4.42 -6.24
CA LEU A 16 8.53 -4.07 -7.10
C LEU A 16 8.44 -2.61 -7.56
N LEU A 17 7.24 -2.13 -7.90
CA LEU A 17 7.03 -0.74 -8.26
C LEU A 17 7.39 0.19 -7.09
N GLY A 18 6.92 -0.12 -5.88
CA GLY A 18 7.27 0.63 -4.66
C GLY A 18 8.78 0.64 -4.40
N LEU A 19 9.46 -0.49 -4.62
CA LEU A 19 10.91 -0.60 -4.51
C LEU A 19 11.63 0.30 -5.52
N VAL A 20 11.21 0.27 -6.79
CA VAL A 20 11.77 1.14 -7.84
C VAL A 20 11.58 2.60 -7.46
N PHE A 21 10.39 3.00 -7.00
CA PHE A 21 10.14 4.36 -6.52
C PHE A 21 11.03 4.74 -5.33
N PHE A 22 11.16 3.85 -4.35
CA PHE A 22 12.01 4.06 -3.17
C PHE A 22 13.46 4.36 -3.55
N PHE A 23 14.03 3.61 -4.50
CA PHE A 23 15.38 3.87 -5.00
C PHE A 23 15.43 5.11 -5.91
N SER A 24 14.41 5.35 -6.74
CA SER A 24 14.38 6.47 -7.69
C SER A 24 14.36 7.85 -7.03
N ILE A 25 13.86 7.94 -5.80
CA ILE A 25 13.84 9.20 -5.03
C ILE A 25 14.93 9.27 -3.96
N ASP A 26 15.89 8.36 -3.98
CA ASP A 26 16.92 8.23 -2.94
C ASP A 26 16.37 8.04 -1.52
N GLY A 27 15.21 7.37 -1.40
CA GLY A 27 14.53 7.14 -0.11
C GLY A 27 15.39 6.37 0.89
N HIS A 28 16.33 5.57 0.41
CA HIS A 28 17.33 4.88 1.25
C HIS A 28 18.33 5.85 1.90
N HIS A 29 18.81 6.88 1.17
CA HIS A 29 19.66 7.92 1.76
C HIS A 29 18.90 8.71 2.83
N LEU A 30 17.64 9.05 2.54
CA LEU A 30 16.74 9.72 3.48
C LEU A 30 16.56 8.91 4.78
N LEU A 31 16.34 7.60 4.65
CA LEU A 31 16.21 6.69 5.80
C LEU A 31 17.50 6.62 6.61
N ILE A 32 18.65 6.45 5.96
CA ILE A 32 19.95 6.39 6.63
C ILE A 32 20.25 7.70 7.37
N ALA A 33 19.97 8.85 6.75
CA ALA A 33 20.13 10.16 7.37
C ALA A 33 19.22 10.31 8.59
N ALA A 34 17.96 9.85 8.51
CA ALA A 34 17.03 9.87 9.64
C ALA A 34 17.52 9.01 10.81
N LEU A 35 18.05 7.81 10.51
CA LEU A 35 18.64 6.92 11.51
C LEU A 35 19.88 7.55 12.15
N ALA A 36 20.78 8.14 11.36
CA ALA A 36 21.95 8.82 11.90
C ALA A 36 21.55 9.95 12.87
N LYS A 37 20.57 10.77 12.47
CA LYS A 37 20.03 11.85 13.32
C LYS A 37 19.32 11.36 14.58
N SER A 38 18.79 10.14 14.57
CA SER A 38 18.14 9.55 15.76
C SER A 38 19.12 9.35 16.92
N PHE A 39 20.41 9.11 16.63
CA PHE A 39 21.45 8.95 17.65
C PHE A 39 21.83 10.25 18.35
N GLU A 40 21.54 11.42 17.76
CA GLU A 40 21.65 12.70 18.46
C GLU A 40 20.62 12.81 19.60
N HIS A 41 19.47 12.14 19.44
CA HIS A 41 18.39 12.16 20.42
C HIS A 41 18.48 11.00 21.42
N ILE A 42 19.04 9.85 21.01
CA ILE A 42 19.33 8.71 21.90
C ILE A 42 20.80 8.32 21.75
N PRO A 43 21.68 8.85 22.61
CA PRO A 43 23.03 8.36 22.71
C PRO A 43 23.04 6.85 23.01
N PRO A 44 24.01 6.07 22.48
CA PRO A 44 24.14 4.66 22.82
C PRO A 44 24.16 4.43 24.34
N GLY A 45 23.24 3.60 24.84
CA GLY A 45 23.12 3.30 26.28
C GLY A 45 22.23 4.26 27.08
N ALA A 46 21.71 5.34 26.49
CA ALA A 46 20.84 6.31 27.16
C ALA A 46 19.34 6.13 26.86
N ALA A 47 18.94 4.99 26.27
CA ALA A 47 17.56 4.74 25.90
C ALA A 47 16.67 4.57 27.15
N VAL A 48 15.66 5.43 27.28
CA VAL A 48 14.61 5.36 28.30
C VAL A 48 13.27 5.24 27.60
N PHE A 49 12.58 4.12 27.79
CA PHE A 49 11.24 3.89 27.26
C PHE A 49 10.20 4.69 28.06
N LYS A 50 10.13 6.02 27.85
CA LYS A 50 9.13 6.87 28.53
C LYS A 50 7.78 6.88 27.83
N MET A 51 7.77 6.61 26.52
CA MET A 51 6.55 6.66 25.69
C MET A 51 5.93 5.27 25.53
N ASN A 52 4.60 5.22 25.38
CA ASN A 52 3.89 3.99 25.05
C ASN A 52 4.18 3.59 23.59
N LEU A 53 5.20 2.75 23.38
CA LEU A 53 5.56 2.26 22.04
C LEU A 53 4.42 1.51 21.36
N ALA A 54 3.55 0.86 22.13
CA ALA A 54 2.38 0.18 21.57
C ALA A 54 1.42 1.18 20.92
N GLU A 55 1.26 2.37 21.50
CA GLU A 55 0.43 3.43 20.91
C GLU A 55 1.04 3.99 19.62
N ILE A 56 2.36 4.17 19.58
CA ILE A 56 3.08 4.63 18.38
C ILE A 56 2.93 3.58 17.26
N GLY A 57 3.15 2.30 17.57
CA GLY A 57 2.98 1.20 16.63
C GLY A 57 1.54 1.10 16.11
N ALA A 58 0.55 1.26 16.98
CA ALA A 58 -0.86 1.25 16.60
C ALA A 58 -1.21 2.43 15.66
N ARG A 59 -0.71 3.63 15.93
CA ARG A 59 -0.90 4.81 15.06
C ARG A 59 -0.22 4.62 13.70
N ALA A 60 0.98 4.07 13.66
CA ALA A 60 1.68 3.75 12.41
C ALA A 60 0.90 2.70 11.59
N PHE A 61 0.42 1.64 12.23
CA PHE A 61 -0.43 0.63 11.59
C PHE A 61 -1.73 1.24 11.04
N GLN A 62 -2.41 2.08 11.83
CA GLN A 62 -3.61 2.79 11.39
C GLN A 62 -3.32 3.64 10.14
N GLY A 63 -2.22 4.38 10.12
CA GLY A 63 -1.79 5.19 8.97
C GLY A 63 -1.55 4.35 7.71
N MET A 64 -0.82 3.25 7.85
CA MET A 64 -0.59 2.31 6.75
C MET A 64 -1.89 1.70 6.23
N PHE A 65 -2.77 1.23 7.14
CA PHE A 65 -4.02 0.58 6.78
C PHE A 65 -4.97 1.55 6.05
N VAL A 66 -5.13 2.77 6.55
CA VAL A 66 -5.97 3.79 5.90
C VAL A 66 -5.42 4.16 4.53
N THR A 67 -4.09 4.27 4.39
CA THR A 67 -3.45 4.57 3.11
C THR A 67 -3.65 3.45 2.11
N ALA A 68 -3.45 2.19 2.52
CA ALA A 68 -3.68 1.02 1.70
C ALA A 68 -5.16 0.91 1.26
N LEU A 69 -6.10 1.15 2.17
CA LEU A 69 -7.54 1.11 1.86
C LEU A 69 -7.94 2.22 0.88
N ARG A 70 -7.39 3.42 1.02
CA ARG A 70 -7.60 4.53 0.09
C ARG A 70 -7.08 4.21 -1.31
N LEU A 71 -5.90 3.59 -1.40
CA LEU A 71 -5.34 3.12 -2.67
C LEU A 71 -6.16 1.98 -3.29
N ALA A 72 -6.70 1.08 -2.46
CA ALA A 72 -7.54 -0.02 -2.92
C ALA A 72 -8.94 0.44 -3.36
N GLY A 73 -9.43 1.58 -2.88
CA GLY A 73 -10.78 2.10 -3.13
C GLY A 73 -11.20 2.10 -4.61
N PRO A 74 -10.43 2.73 -5.52
CA PRO A 74 -10.75 2.74 -6.96
C PRO A 74 -10.81 1.34 -7.57
N VAL A 75 -9.87 0.46 -7.18
CA VAL A 75 -9.79 -0.92 -7.67
C VAL A 75 -11.01 -1.73 -7.20
N ILE A 76 -11.38 -1.60 -5.93
CA ILE A 76 -12.55 -2.24 -5.34
C ILE A 76 -13.82 -1.75 -6.04
N ALA A 77 -13.95 -0.44 -6.27
CA ALA A 77 -15.11 0.13 -6.96
C ALA A 77 -15.27 -0.42 -8.38
N ILE A 78 -14.18 -0.46 -9.16
CA ILE A 78 -14.20 -1.01 -10.53
C ILE A 78 -14.54 -2.51 -10.51
N ALA A 79 -13.95 -3.28 -9.59
CA ALA A 79 -14.23 -4.70 -9.44
C ALA A 79 -15.72 -4.95 -9.11
N LEU A 80 -16.27 -4.21 -8.14
CA LEU A 80 -17.69 -4.31 -7.76
C LEU A 80 -18.62 -3.96 -8.92
N VAL A 81 -18.36 -2.87 -9.65
CA VAL A 81 -19.15 -2.48 -10.83
C VAL A 81 -19.09 -3.56 -11.91
N THR A 82 -17.92 -4.16 -12.12
CA THR A 82 -17.73 -5.24 -13.10
C THR A 82 -18.51 -6.50 -12.71
N ASP A 83 -18.44 -6.90 -11.44
CA ASP A 83 -19.17 -8.06 -10.92
C ASP A 83 -20.69 -7.84 -10.97
N LEU A 84 -21.16 -6.63 -10.64
CA LEU A 84 -22.56 -6.23 -10.78
C LEU A 84 -23.02 -6.29 -12.24
N ALA A 85 -22.24 -5.73 -13.17
CA ALA A 85 -22.58 -5.73 -14.60
C ALA A 85 -22.65 -7.15 -15.17
N LEU A 86 -21.70 -8.02 -14.81
CA LEU A 86 -21.70 -9.43 -15.20
C LEU A 86 -22.92 -10.16 -14.61
N GLY A 87 -23.23 -9.93 -13.33
CA GLY A 87 -24.39 -10.53 -12.68
C GLY A 87 -25.73 -10.12 -13.31
N LEU A 88 -25.85 -8.87 -13.74
CA LEU A 88 -27.02 -8.39 -14.49
C LEU A 88 -27.08 -9.02 -15.89
N MET A 89 -25.95 -9.18 -16.58
CA MET A 89 -25.90 -9.84 -17.89
C MET A 89 -26.41 -11.28 -17.84
N VAL A 90 -26.06 -12.06 -16.81
CA VAL A 90 -26.56 -13.43 -16.62
C VAL A 90 -28.09 -13.47 -16.65
N ARG A 91 -28.75 -12.46 -16.05
CA ARG A 91 -30.22 -12.37 -16.01
C ARG A 91 -30.82 -11.92 -17.34
N MET A 92 -30.16 -11.00 -18.05
CA MET A 92 -30.68 -10.43 -19.30
C MET A 92 -30.46 -11.34 -20.51
N VAL A 93 -29.34 -12.07 -20.57
CA VAL A 93 -28.99 -12.94 -21.70
C VAL A 93 -28.57 -14.32 -21.17
N PRO A 94 -29.54 -15.17 -20.74
CA PRO A 94 -29.25 -16.45 -20.06
C PRO A 94 -28.60 -17.50 -20.96
N GLN A 95 -28.63 -17.29 -22.28
CA GLN A 95 -28.01 -18.14 -23.29
C GLN A 95 -26.50 -17.88 -23.49
N ILE A 96 -25.96 -16.76 -22.96
CA ILE A 96 -24.53 -16.47 -23.03
C ILE A 96 -23.79 -17.22 -21.91
N ASN A 97 -22.70 -17.90 -22.26
CA ASN A 97 -21.78 -18.44 -21.27
C ASN A 97 -20.98 -17.29 -20.61
N VAL A 98 -21.47 -16.79 -19.49
CA VAL A 98 -20.84 -15.67 -18.76
C VAL A 98 -19.45 -16.04 -18.23
N PHE A 99 -19.10 -17.32 -18.06
CA PHE A 99 -17.71 -17.66 -17.74
C PHE A 99 -16.75 -17.37 -18.90
N MET A 100 -17.19 -17.56 -20.15
CA MET A 100 -16.39 -17.27 -21.33
C MET A 100 -16.16 -15.76 -21.51
N LEU A 101 -17.17 -14.94 -21.21
CA LEU A 101 -17.11 -13.48 -21.35
C LEU A 101 -16.56 -12.77 -20.10
N GLY A 102 -16.73 -13.38 -18.93
CA GLY A 102 -16.37 -12.81 -17.64
C GLY A 102 -14.86 -12.66 -17.48
N PHE A 103 -14.06 -13.63 -17.91
CA PHE A 103 -12.60 -13.53 -17.80
C PHE A 103 -12.01 -12.37 -18.61
N PRO A 104 -12.28 -12.22 -19.93
CA PRO A 104 -11.83 -11.07 -20.69
C PRO A 104 -12.27 -9.73 -20.09
N LEU A 105 -13.52 -9.65 -19.63
CA LEU A 105 -14.06 -8.42 -19.04
C LEU A 105 -13.38 -8.06 -17.71
N LYS A 106 -13.13 -9.05 -16.85
CA LYS A 106 -12.41 -8.85 -15.58
C LYS A 106 -10.96 -8.45 -15.80
N ILE A 107 -10.29 -9.01 -16.81
CA ILE A 107 -8.93 -8.59 -17.19
C ILE A 107 -8.93 -7.13 -17.66
N ALA A 108 -9.86 -6.76 -18.55
CA ALA A 108 -9.99 -5.38 -19.02
C ALA A 108 -10.26 -4.40 -17.87
N ALA A 109 -11.20 -4.74 -16.97
CA ALA A 109 -11.49 -3.95 -15.77
C ALA A 109 -10.27 -3.82 -14.85
N GLY A 110 -9.51 -4.91 -14.67
CA GLY A 110 -8.26 -4.90 -13.90
C GLY A 110 -7.21 -3.96 -14.50
N LEU A 111 -7.06 -3.95 -15.83
CA LEU A 111 -6.16 -3.02 -16.52
C LEU A 111 -6.59 -1.56 -16.37
N VAL A 112 -7.90 -1.28 -16.46
CA VAL A 112 -8.44 0.07 -16.18
C VAL A 112 -8.16 0.46 -14.73
N ALA A 113 -8.38 -0.44 -13.78
CA ALA A 113 -8.08 -0.19 -12.37
C ALA A 113 -6.60 0.11 -12.13
N LEU A 114 -5.68 -0.62 -12.80
CA LEU A 114 -4.26 -0.32 -12.76
C LEU A 114 -3.94 1.05 -13.37
N ALA A 115 -4.48 1.36 -14.54
CA ALA A 115 -4.26 2.65 -15.21
C ALA A 115 -4.70 3.85 -14.35
N VAL A 116 -5.77 3.70 -13.58
CA VAL A 116 -6.25 4.72 -12.63
C VAL A 116 -5.39 4.77 -11.36
N THR A 117 -4.93 3.63 -10.86
CA THR A 117 -4.23 3.54 -9.57
C THR A 117 -2.76 3.95 -9.67
N VAL A 118 -2.07 3.60 -10.76
CA VAL A 118 -0.63 3.85 -10.92
C VAL A 118 -0.26 5.35 -10.78
N PRO A 119 -0.98 6.31 -11.39
CA PRO A 119 -0.70 7.74 -11.18
C PRO A 119 -0.86 8.20 -9.73
N LEU A 120 -1.79 7.59 -8.98
CA LEU A 120 -2.01 7.92 -7.57
C LEU A 120 -0.86 7.43 -6.68
N LEU A 121 -0.14 6.39 -7.10
CA LEU A 121 0.95 5.81 -6.30
C LEU A 121 2.10 6.78 -6.10
N GLY A 122 2.51 7.56 -7.12
CA GLY A 122 3.65 8.47 -6.98
C GLY A 122 3.49 9.46 -5.82
N GLY A 123 2.34 10.15 -5.77
CA GLY A 123 2.04 11.12 -4.71
C GLY A 123 1.75 10.48 -3.34
N VAL A 124 1.31 9.21 -3.30
CA VAL A 124 1.14 8.49 -2.03
C VAL A 124 2.50 8.00 -1.50
N LEU A 125 3.31 7.40 -2.36
CA LEU A 125 4.63 6.89 -2.01
C LEU A 125 5.55 8.01 -1.51
N ALA A 126 5.58 9.17 -2.17
CA ALA A 126 6.33 10.33 -1.68
C ALA A 126 5.94 10.71 -0.24
N ARG A 127 4.64 10.79 0.05
CA ARG A 127 4.13 11.10 1.40
C ARG A 127 4.46 10.01 2.43
N VAL A 128 4.42 8.75 2.03
CA VAL A 128 4.80 7.62 2.90
C VAL A 128 6.28 7.68 3.24
N PHE A 129 7.14 7.94 2.25
CA PHE A 129 8.59 8.02 2.45
C PHE A 129 9.01 9.24 3.26
N GLU A 130 8.37 10.40 3.07
CA GLU A 130 8.54 11.56 3.97
C GLU A 130 8.07 11.25 5.40
N GLY A 131 6.95 10.52 5.53
CA GLY A 131 6.42 10.05 6.80
C GLY A 131 7.41 9.19 7.58
N MET A 132 8.17 8.33 6.90
CA MET A 132 9.17 7.47 7.54
C MET A 132 10.22 8.26 8.34
N VAL A 133 10.68 9.42 7.84
CA VAL A 133 11.65 10.26 8.55
C VAL A 133 11.06 10.79 9.85
N ARG A 134 9.80 11.23 9.79
CA ARG A 134 9.07 11.70 10.97
C ARG A 134 8.91 10.55 11.96
N ASP A 135 8.51 9.37 11.51
CA ASP A 135 8.27 8.21 12.36
C ASP A 135 9.56 7.74 13.06
N VAL A 136 10.69 7.70 12.35
CA VAL A 136 12.01 7.43 12.95
C VAL A 136 12.35 8.46 14.01
N THR A 137 12.08 9.75 13.76
CA THR A 137 12.37 10.82 14.73
C THR A 137 11.44 10.76 15.95
N VAL A 138 10.17 10.39 15.76
CA VAL A 138 9.18 10.23 16.84
C VAL A 138 9.56 9.05 17.73
N LEU A 139 9.93 7.92 17.12
CA LEU A 139 10.47 6.77 17.84
C LEU A 139 11.75 7.15 18.60
N ALA A 140 12.63 7.92 17.96
CA ALA A 140 13.87 8.37 18.58
C ALA A 140 13.60 9.19 19.85
N ARG A 141 12.68 10.16 19.78
CA ARG A 141 12.29 11.00 20.92
C ARG A 141 11.57 10.22 22.02
N GLY A 142 10.70 9.27 21.65
CA GLY A 142 9.99 8.42 22.62
C GLY A 142 10.91 7.52 23.45
N LEU A 143 12.11 7.26 22.92
CA LEU A 143 13.18 6.48 23.56
C LEU A 143 14.29 7.33 24.18
N GLY A 144 14.46 8.59 23.78
CA GLY A 144 15.55 9.48 24.24
C GLY A 144 15.22 10.21 25.54
N GLY A 145 13.93 10.32 25.87
CA GLY A 145 13.45 10.93 27.10
C GLY A 145 13.15 12.41 27.01
#